data_AF-A0A497NET4-F1
#
_entry.id   AF-A0A497NET4-F1
#
_cell.length_a   1.000
_cell.length_b   1.000
_cell.length_c   1.000
_cell.angle_alpha   90.00
_cell.angle_beta   90.00
_cell.angle_gamma   90.00
#
_symmetry.space_group_name_H-M   'P 1'
#
loop_
_entity.id
_entity.type
_entity.pdbx_description
1 polymer ?
#
loop_
_entity_poly.entity_id
_entity_poly.type
_entity_poly.pdbx_seq_one_letter_code
_entity_poly.pdbx_strand_id
1 'polypeptide(L)'
;SSGNTFTAGTLDLKVDGQDDPGAYFTVEDVKPGDSDSVTITLSNVGSVTGEAYIHIVLVTDDENGLTEPEQELDDDETDGELDENLDITITVDEQQIATGKLADIVCHNYLIDELAGETSIDVTISWSVSSDVGNIIQSDKCVFNIVFSLEQA
;
A
#
# COMPACT_ATOMS: atom_id res chain seq x y z
N SER A 1 -4.11 -19.45 48.74
CA SER A 1 -3.44 -19.25 47.44
C SER A 1 -3.71 -17.82 47.01
N SER A 2 -2.77 -16.93 47.26
CA SER A 2 -2.90 -15.49 47.01
C SER A 2 -2.40 -15.17 45.60
N GLY A 3 -3.34 -14.91 44.70
CA GLY A 3 -3.17 -14.12 43.48
C GLY A 3 -1.95 -14.41 42.62
N ASN A 4 -2.03 -15.42 41.76
CA ASN A 4 -1.25 -15.38 40.51
C ASN A 4 -1.97 -14.40 39.58
N THR A 5 -1.52 -13.15 39.52
CA THR A 5 -1.91 -12.23 38.46
C THR A 5 -1.03 -12.57 37.26
N PHE A 6 -1.54 -13.40 36.34
CA PHE A 6 -0.96 -13.50 35.01
C PHE A 6 -1.33 -12.23 34.27
N THR A 7 -0.43 -11.24 34.23
CA THR A 7 -0.51 -10.19 33.21
C THR A 7 -0.01 -10.83 31.92
N ALA A 8 -0.91 -11.41 31.14
CA ALA A 8 -0.59 -11.82 29.79
C ALA A 8 -0.32 -10.55 28.96
N GLY A 9 0.81 -10.50 28.26
CA GLY A 9 1.04 -9.44 27.30
C GLY A 9 0.09 -9.56 26.12
N THR A 10 -0.20 -8.45 25.46
CA THR A 10 -1.08 -8.39 24.29
C THR A 10 -0.31 -7.98 23.05
N LEU A 11 -0.84 -8.34 21.89
CA LEU A 11 -0.47 -7.80 20.59
C LEU A 11 -1.68 -6.97 20.12
N ASP A 12 -1.47 -5.69 19.82
CA ASP A 12 -2.56 -4.78 19.43
C ASP A 12 -1.98 -3.73 18.47
N LEU A 13 -2.30 -3.85 17.19
CA LEU A 13 -1.83 -2.95 16.14
C LEU A 13 -2.86 -1.83 15.93
N LYS A 14 -2.39 -0.59 15.94
CA LYS A 14 -3.13 0.57 15.43
C LYS A 14 -2.42 1.10 14.19
N VAL A 15 -3.21 1.50 13.21
CA VAL A 15 -2.77 2.13 11.96
C VAL A 15 -3.35 3.55 11.95
N ASP A 16 -2.50 4.56 12.00
CA ASP A 16 -2.87 5.97 12.25
C ASP A 16 -3.81 6.14 13.48
N GLY A 17 -3.60 5.30 14.49
CA GLY A 17 -4.41 5.27 15.71
C GLY A 17 -5.79 4.59 15.57
N GLN A 18 -6.08 3.94 14.44
CA GLN A 18 -7.32 3.17 14.19
C GLN A 18 -7.05 1.66 14.09
N ASP A 19 -8.07 0.84 14.32
CA ASP A 19 -7.99 -0.63 14.18
C ASP A 19 -8.17 -1.12 12.73
N ASP A 20 -8.84 -0.34 11.88
CA ASP A 20 -9.20 -0.71 10.51
C ASP A 20 -9.37 0.57 9.65
N PRO A 21 -8.28 1.19 9.19
CA PRO A 21 -8.36 2.32 8.29
C PRO A 21 -8.85 1.87 6.91
N GLY A 22 -9.62 2.75 6.24
CA GLY A 22 -10.14 2.49 4.89
C GLY A 22 -9.08 2.58 3.79
N ALA A 23 -9.55 2.67 2.53
CA ALA A 23 -8.68 2.82 1.37
C ALA A 23 -7.79 4.08 1.49
N TYR A 24 -6.49 3.91 1.19
CA TYR A 24 -5.51 4.99 1.26
C TYR A 24 -5.27 5.68 -0.09
N PHE A 25 -5.46 4.97 -1.21
CA PHE A 25 -5.25 5.51 -2.55
C PHE A 25 -6.44 5.25 -3.46
N THR A 26 -6.76 6.28 -4.25
CA THR A 26 -7.59 6.20 -5.46
C THR A 26 -6.82 7.01 -6.48
N VAL A 27 -6.36 6.33 -7.53
CA VAL A 27 -5.46 6.90 -8.54
C VAL A 27 -6.25 6.97 -9.84
N GLU A 28 -6.53 8.17 -10.32
CA GLU A 28 -7.34 8.45 -11.50
C GLU A 28 -6.80 9.70 -12.23
N ASP A 29 -7.10 9.83 -13.53
CA ASP A 29 -6.72 10.98 -14.38
C ASP A 29 -5.20 11.30 -14.38
N VAL A 30 -4.37 10.26 -14.24
CA VAL A 30 -2.92 10.36 -14.04
C VAL A 30 -2.19 10.65 -15.34
N LYS A 31 -1.16 11.50 -15.28
CA LYS A 31 -0.33 11.85 -16.44
C LYS A 31 1.08 11.31 -16.29
N PRO A 32 1.81 11.12 -17.40
CA PRO A 32 3.21 10.74 -17.35
C PRO A 32 4.03 11.69 -16.46
N GLY A 33 4.73 11.12 -15.47
CA GLY A 33 5.53 11.85 -14.50
C GLY A 33 4.80 12.27 -13.22
N ASP A 34 3.50 12.01 -13.09
CA ASP A 34 2.76 12.23 -11.85
C ASP A 34 3.23 11.26 -10.75
N SER A 35 3.11 11.70 -9.50
CA SER A 35 3.47 10.93 -8.32
C SER A 35 2.78 11.49 -7.08
N ASP A 36 2.57 10.63 -6.08
CA ASP A 36 2.12 11.03 -4.75
C ASP A 36 2.63 10.05 -3.70
N SER A 37 2.50 10.42 -2.42
CA SER A 37 2.88 9.54 -1.31
C SER A 37 2.03 9.75 -0.07
N VAL A 38 1.95 8.70 0.74
CA VAL A 38 1.32 8.73 2.06
C VAL A 38 2.27 8.12 3.08
N THR A 39 2.35 8.73 4.26
CA THR A 39 3.04 8.17 5.42
C THR A 39 1.99 7.74 6.44
N ILE A 40 2.10 6.50 6.89
CA ILE A 40 1.20 5.82 7.81
C ILE A 40 1.98 5.42 9.05
N THR A 41 1.46 5.76 10.22
CA THR A 41 2.07 5.37 11.49
C THR A 41 1.45 4.07 12.00
N LEU A 42 2.29 3.04 12.15
CA LEU A 42 1.92 1.77 12.78
C LEU A 42 2.33 1.80 14.25
N SER A 43 1.39 1.53 15.16
CA SER A 43 1.64 1.49 16.60
C SER A 43 1.27 0.13 17.17
N ASN A 44 2.21 -0.56 17.81
CA ASN A 44 1.89 -1.71 18.64
C ASN A 44 1.56 -1.19 20.05
N VAL A 45 0.27 -1.03 20.36
CA VAL A 45 -0.18 -0.61 21.70
C VAL A 45 -0.26 -1.77 22.69
N GLY A 46 0.07 -2.99 22.24
CA GLY A 46 0.30 -4.15 23.08
C GLY A 46 1.65 -4.09 23.79
N SER A 47 1.95 -5.16 24.55
CA SER A 47 3.18 -5.25 25.35
C SER A 47 4.13 -6.36 24.86
N VAL A 48 3.78 -7.04 23.77
CA VAL A 48 4.57 -8.13 23.17
C VAL A 48 5.06 -7.67 21.81
N THR A 49 6.34 -7.90 21.52
CA THR A 49 6.92 -7.66 20.19
C THR A 49 6.27 -8.56 19.15
N GLY A 50 5.95 -8.01 17.99
CA GLY A 50 5.51 -8.78 16.83
C GLY A 50 6.23 -8.37 15.55
N GLU A 51 6.11 -9.17 14.51
CA GLU A 51 6.54 -8.87 13.16
C GLU A 51 5.42 -8.11 12.43
N ALA A 52 5.72 -6.89 11.98
CA ALA A 52 4.77 -6.07 11.24
C ALA A 52 4.91 -6.34 9.74
N TYR A 53 3.78 -6.55 9.07
CA TYR A 53 3.73 -6.79 7.64
C TYR A 53 2.85 -5.76 6.93
N ILE A 54 3.15 -5.54 5.65
CA ILE A 54 2.35 -4.74 4.72
C ILE A 54 1.99 -5.59 3.49
N HIS A 55 0.71 -5.54 3.13
CA HIS A 55 0.18 -6.13 1.91
C HIS A 55 -0.67 -5.09 1.17
N ILE A 56 -0.35 -4.82 -0.09
CA ILE A 56 -1.18 -3.97 -0.95
C ILE A 56 -2.18 -4.86 -1.69
N VAL A 57 -3.44 -4.45 -1.74
CA VAL A 57 -4.51 -5.19 -2.40
C VAL A 57 -5.14 -4.33 -3.48
N LEU A 58 -5.00 -4.74 -4.73
CA LEU A 58 -5.71 -4.14 -5.85
C LEU A 58 -7.21 -4.41 -5.68
N VAL A 59 -8.02 -3.34 -5.77
CA VAL A 59 -9.47 -3.40 -5.64
C VAL A 59 -10.12 -3.36 -7.02
N THR A 60 -9.75 -2.38 -7.83
CA THR A 60 -10.15 -2.28 -9.24
C THR A 60 -9.02 -1.69 -10.07
N ASP A 61 -8.97 -2.08 -11.34
CA ASP A 61 -8.24 -1.40 -12.39
C ASP A 61 -9.18 -1.26 -13.58
N ASP A 62 -9.65 -0.04 -13.80
CA ASP A 62 -10.77 0.29 -14.69
C ASP A 62 -10.29 1.23 -15.79
N GLU A 63 -10.45 0.83 -17.05
CA GLU A 63 -10.15 1.63 -18.25
C GLU A 63 -10.92 2.97 -18.30
N ASN A 64 -12.17 2.98 -17.84
CA ASN A 64 -13.11 4.11 -17.97
C ASN A 64 -13.30 4.67 -19.40
N GLY A 65 -12.81 3.96 -20.40
CA GLY A 65 -13.04 4.17 -21.81
C GLY A 65 -12.01 5.10 -22.44
N LEU A 66 -11.60 4.76 -23.66
CA LEU A 66 -10.46 5.37 -24.32
C LEU A 66 -10.70 6.82 -24.74
N THR A 67 -9.83 7.74 -24.31
CA THR A 67 -9.77 9.07 -24.91
C THR A 67 -9.20 9.03 -26.33
N GLU A 68 -9.41 10.09 -27.13
CA GLU A 68 -8.85 10.16 -28.50
C GLU A 68 -7.34 9.86 -28.59
N PRO A 69 -6.46 10.39 -27.71
CA PRO A 69 -5.04 10.03 -27.73
C PRO A 69 -4.73 8.60 -27.31
N GLU A 70 -5.61 7.93 -26.55
CA GLU A 70 -5.49 6.51 -26.18
C GLU A 70 -5.87 5.60 -27.33
N GLN A 71 -6.92 5.95 -28.07
CA GLN A 71 -7.38 5.20 -29.25
C GLN A 71 -6.33 5.08 -30.38
N GLU A 72 -5.25 5.87 -30.33
CA GLU A 72 -4.11 5.73 -31.25
C GLU A 72 -3.16 4.58 -30.87
N LEU A 73 -3.22 4.14 -29.61
CA LEU A 73 -2.29 3.17 -29.00
C LEU A 73 -3.00 1.90 -28.53
N ASP A 74 -4.26 2.02 -28.13
CA ASP A 74 -5.08 0.92 -27.65
C ASP A 74 -6.49 0.91 -28.28
N ASP A 75 -7.09 -0.28 -28.38
CA ASP A 75 -8.44 -0.52 -28.89
C ASP A 75 -9.31 -1.39 -27.96
N ASP A 76 -8.88 -1.67 -26.73
CA ASP A 76 -9.60 -2.46 -25.73
C ASP A 76 -10.18 -1.59 -24.60
N GLU A 77 -11.44 -1.18 -24.74
CA GLU A 77 -12.13 -0.38 -23.71
C GLU A 77 -12.46 -1.15 -22.40
N THR A 78 -11.86 -2.33 -22.16
CA THR A 78 -12.20 -3.21 -21.03
C THR A 78 -11.04 -3.62 -20.14
N ASP A 79 -9.80 -3.43 -20.56
CA ASP A 79 -8.60 -3.70 -19.77
C ASP A 79 -8.05 -2.37 -19.28
N GLY A 80 -7.75 -2.24 -17.99
CA GLY A 80 -7.05 -1.05 -17.47
C GLY A 80 -5.56 -1.36 -17.40
N GLU A 81 -4.71 -0.45 -17.86
CA GLU A 81 -3.26 -0.62 -17.90
C GLU A 81 -2.52 0.12 -16.78
N LEU A 82 -3.24 0.89 -15.96
CA LEU A 82 -2.63 1.73 -14.96
C LEU A 82 -1.87 0.91 -13.90
N ASP A 83 -2.34 -0.25 -13.46
CA ASP A 83 -1.64 -1.04 -12.43
C ASP A 83 -0.27 -1.59 -12.91
N GLU A 84 -0.13 -1.90 -14.20
CA GLU A 84 1.09 -2.35 -14.84
C GLU A 84 2.08 -1.19 -15.05
N ASN A 85 1.58 0.04 -15.04
CA ASN A 85 2.36 1.24 -15.28
C ASN A 85 2.66 2.05 -14.02
N LEU A 86 1.94 1.82 -12.92
CA LEU A 86 2.13 2.49 -11.64
C LEU A 86 3.29 1.88 -10.84
N ASP A 87 4.38 2.63 -10.68
CA ASP A 87 5.52 2.24 -9.87
C ASP A 87 5.25 2.52 -8.39
N ILE A 88 5.25 1.48 -7.56
CA ILE A 88 5.08 1.59 -6.11
C ILE A 88 6.43 1.44 -5.42
N THR A 89 6.65 2.23 -4.37
CA THR A 89 7.79 2.09 -3.45
C THR A 89 7.30 2.13 -2.01
N ILE A 90 7.72 1.15 -1.22
CA ILE A 90 7.45 1.06 0.22
C ILE A 90 8.75 1.35 0.95
N THR A 91 8.74 2.35 1.84
CA THR A 91 9.89 2.71 2.67
C THR A 91 9.50 2.78 4.15
N VAL A 92 10.47 2.51 5.01
CA VAL A 92 10.34 2.52 6.47
C VAL A 92 11.58 3.21 7.00
N ASP A 93 11.42 4.30 7.75
CA ASP A 93 12.54 5.13 8.23
C ASP A 93 13.56 5.46 7.11
N GLU A 94 13.06 5.86 5.94
CA GLU A 94 13.83 6.15 4.72
C GLU A 94 14.52 4.94 4.06
N GLN A 95 14.42 3.74 4.63
CA GLN A 95 14.92 2.50 4.04
C GLN A 95 13.88 1.89 3.10
N GLN A 96 14.27 1.60 1.86
CA GLN A 96 13.41 0.90 0.91
C GLN A 96 13.23 -0.57 1.30
N ILE A 97 11.97 -0.97 1.47
CA ILE A 97 11.56 -2.36 1.75
C ILE A 97 11.23 -3.09 0.45
N ALA A 98 10.43 -2.44 -0.42
CA ALA A 98 10.01 -3.01 -1.69
C ALA A 98 9.81 -1.91 -2.75
N THR A 99 10.00 -2.27 -4.00
CA THR A 99 9.70 -1.43 -5.16
C THR A 99 9.32 -2.31 -6.35
N GLY A 100 8.39 -1.85 -7.18
CA GLY A 100 7.91 -2.60 -8.35
C GLY A 100 6.62 -2.01 -8.90
N LYS A 101 6.11 -2.61 -9.99
CA LYS A 101 4.78 -2.26 -10.52
C LYS A 101 3.69 -2.65 -9.55
N LEU A 102 2.58 -1.91 -9.53
CA LEU A 102 1.46 -2.22 -8.65
C LEU A 102 0.98 -3.66 -8.87
N ALA A 103 0.83 -4.09 -10.13
CA ALA A 103 0.48 -5.46 -10.50
C ALA A 103 1.39 -6.54 -9.87
N ASP A 104 2.69 -6.26 -9.70
CA ASP A 104 3.63 -7.16 -9.05
C ASP A 104 3.56 -7.08 -7.51
N ILE A 105 3.45 -5.86 -6.98
CA ILE A 105 3.47 -5.58 -5.54
C ILE A 105 2.25 -6.17 -4.84
N VAL A 106 1.07 -6.13 -5.47
CA VAL A 106 -0.20 -6.59 -4.86
C VAL A 106 -0.23 -8.09 -4.58
N CYS A 107 0.66 -8.86 -5.20
CA CYS A 107 0.76 -10.30 -5.02
C CYS A 107 1.65 -10.73 -3.84
N HIS A 108 2.20 -9.78 -3.07
CA HIS A 108 3.22 -10.06 -2.07
C HIS A 108 2.88 -9.45 -0.70
N ASN A 109 3.23 -10.19 0.35
CA ASN A 109 3.25 -9.67 1.72
C ASN A 109 4.70 -9.37 2.12
N TYR A 110 4.97 -8.14 2.55
CA TYR A 110 6.32 -7.69 2.89
C TYR A 110 6.47 -7.53 4.40
N LEU A 111 7.51 -8.12 4.96
CA LEU A 111 7.94 -7.81 6.33
C LEU A 111 8.48 -6.38 6.36
N ILE A 112 7.89 -5.54 7.21
CA ILE A 112 8.36 -4.19 7.48
C ILE A 112 9.54 -4.27 8.44
N ASP A 113 9.26 -4.69 9.67
CA ASP A 113 10.23 -4.82 10.76
C ASP A 113 9.59 -5.55 11.97
N GLU A 114 10.39 -5.84 12.98
CA GLU A 114 9.90 -6.14 14.33
C GLU A 114 9.40 -4.86 15.02
N LEU A 115 8.15 -4.87 15.48
CA LEU A 115 7.54 -3.77 16.22
C LEU A 115 7.36 -4.15 17.69
N ALA A 116 8.22 -3.58 18.53
CA ALA A 116 8.16 -3.77 19.97
C ALA A 116 6.83 -3.27 20.57
N GLY A 117 6.47 -3.82 21.72
CA GLY A 117 5.30 -3.34 22.47
C GLY A 117 5.48 -1.88 22.88
N GLU A 118 4.38 -1.13 22.83
CA GLU A 118 4.30 0.31 23.14
C GLU A 118 5.18 1.21 22.24
N THR A 119 5.59 0.73 21.06
CA THR A 119 6.35 1.52 20.08
C THR A 119 5.57 1.80 18.80
N SER A 120 6.12 2.66 17.96
CA SER A 120 5.54 2.99 16.65
C SER A 120 6.62 3.14 15.59
N ILE A 121 6.24 2.94 14.34
CA ILE A 121 7.09 3.07 13.16
C ILE A 121 6.30 3.75 12.04
N ASP A 122 6.98 4.57 11.25
CA ASP A 122 6.37 5.25 10.12
C ASP A 122 6.71 4.51 8.81
N VAL A 123 5.67 4.16 8.07
CA VAL A 123 5.76 3.49 6.78
C VAL A 123 5.29 4.46 5.71
N THR A 124 6.13 4.73 4.71
CA THR A 124 5.77 5.58 3.59
C THR A 124 5.56 4.74 2.34
N ILE A 125 4.41 4.92 1.70
CA ILE A 125 4.09 4.32 0.41
C ILE A 125 4.00 5.45 -0.59
N SER A 126 4.78 5.36 -1.66
CA SER A 126 4.74 6.31 -2.77
C SER A 126 4.41 5.60 -4.07
N TRP A 127 3.64 6.26 -4.92
CA TRP A 127 3.42 5.85 -6.30
C TRP A 127 3.97 6.89 -7.27
N SER A 128 4.39 6.43 -8.44
CA SER A 128 4.73 7.30 -9.56
C SER A 128 4.41 6.63 -10.88
N VAL A 129 4.29 7.45 -11.92
CA VAL A 129 4.16 6.98 -13.29
C VAL A 129 5.35 7.48 -14.10
N SER A 130 5.95 6.59 -14.90
CA SER A 130 7.05 6.94 -15.79
C SER A 130 6.65 8.06 -16.76
N SER A 131 7.55 9.02 -17.02
CA SER A 131 7.33 10.03 -18.07
C SER A 131 7.21 9.42 -19.47
N ASP A 132 7.65 8.18 -19.63
CA ASP A 132 7.74 7.48 -20.91
C ASP A 132 6.54 6.55 -21.17
N VAL A 133 5.57 6.45 -20.24
CA VAL A 133 4.38 5.60 -20.39
C VAL A 133 3.53 6.01 -21.61
N GLY A 134 3.58 7.28 -22.00
CA GLY A 134 2.79 7.80 -23.10
C GLY A 134 1.34 8.06 -22.69
N ASN A 135 0.40 7.85 -23.62
CA ASN A 135 -1.00 8.21 -23.39
C ASN A 135 -1.87 7.03 -22.94
N ILE A 136 -1.35 5.80 -22.90
CA ILE A 136 -2.09 4.54 -22.69
C ILE A 136 -2.67 4.35 -21.27
N ILE A 137 -2.79 5.41 -20.46
CA ILE A 137 -3.27 5.31 -19.07
C ILE A 137 -4.14 6.53 -18.65
N GLN A 138 -4.52 7.36 -19.61
CA GLN A 138 -5.07 8.70 -19.33
C GLN A 138 -6.50 8.66 -18.80
N SER A 139 -7.33 7.71 -19.26
CA SER A 139 -8.69 7.48 -18.74
C SER A 139 -8.73 6.53 -17.55
N ASP A 140 -7.67 5.75 -17.36
CA ASP A 140 -7.63 4.66 -16.41
C ASP A 140 -7.78 5.13 -14.96
N LYS A 141 -8.27 4.19 -14.17
CA LYS A 141 -8.41 4.34 -12.73
C LYS A 141 -8.05 3.06 -12.02
N CYS A 142 -7.15 3.20 -11.06
CA CYS A 142 -6.77 2.13 -10.17
C CYS A 142 -7.15 2.49 -8.72
N VAL A 143 -7.77 1.54 -8.02
CA VAL A 143 -8.06 1.64 -6.59
C VAL A 143 -7.35 0.52 -5.86
N PHE A 144 -6.55 0.84 -4.84
CA PHE A 144 -5.90 -0.17 -4.01
C PHE A 144 -5.93 0.17 -2.52
N ASN A 145 -5.98 -0.88 -1.71
CA ASN A 145 -5.94 -0.81 -0.25
C ASN A 145 -4.56 -1.18 0.27
N ILE A 146 -4.23 -0.68 1.45
CA ILE A 146 -3.02 -1.05 2.18
C ILE A 146 -3.44 -1.74 3.46
N VAL A 147 -3.08 -3.00 3.59
CA VAL A 147 -3.39 -3.85 4.72
C VAL A 147 -2.14 -4.04 5.55
N PHE A 148 -2.25 -3.82 6.85
CA PHE A 148 -1.18 -4.08 7.80
C PHE A 148 -1.56 -5.22 8.73
N SER A 149 -0.61 -6.08 9.05
CA SER A 149 -0.77 -7.09 10.09
C SER A 149 0.39 -7.04 11.07
N LEU A 150 0.13 -7.50 12.29
CA LEU A 150 1.14 -7.68 13.32
C LEU A 150 1.00 -9.10 13.84
N GLU A 151 2.05 -9.90 13.66
CA GLU A 151 2.07 -11.32 14.00
C GLU A 151 3.07 -11.58 15.14
N GLN A 152 2.84 -12.59 15.97
CA GLN A 152 3.83 -12.93 17.00
C GLN A 152 5.02 -13.62 16.34
N ALA A 153 6.23 -13.14 16.66
CA ALA A 153 7.49 -13.79 16.29
C ALA A 153 7.67 -15.15 16.98
#